data_AF-A0A101WMN1-F1
#
_entry.id   AF-A0A101WMN1-F1
#
_cell.length_a   1.000
_cell.length_b   1.000
_cell.length_c   1.000
_cell.angle_alpha   90.00
_cell.angle_beta   90.00
_cell.angle_gamma   90.00
#
_symmetry.space_group_name_H-M   'P 1'
#
loop_
_entity.id
_entity.type
_entity.pdbx_description
1 polymer ?
#
loop_
_entity_poly.entity_id
_entity_poly.type
_entity_poly.pdbx_seq_one_letter_code
_entity_poly.pdbx_strand_id
1 'polypeptide(L)'
;MGFFTFVILTIMFWGIAPVFGKIGIQNVDPLLGLAIRSFIVSIILLATCLLTGKFASVGQVAFKDVLFIGAEGIIASLLGQFAYYYALKLGDISKVAPMFATYPAVTVIVAILFLGEKFTWNKFIGLITIIVGVILVKR
;
A
#
# COMPACT_ATOMS: atom_id res chain seq x y z
N MET A 1 2.23 -19.53 -11.03
CA MET A 1 2.14 -19.17 -9.59
C MET A 1 0.68 -19.01 -9.24
N GLY A 2 0.25 -19.49 -8.07
CA GLY A 2 -1.14 -19.39 -7.62
C GLY A 2 -1.42 -18.09 -6.86
N PHE A 3 -2.69 -17.75 -6.70
CA PHE A 3 -3.16 -16.58 -5.92
C PHE A 3 -2.49 -16.49 -4.54
N PHE A 4 -2.48 -17.60 -3.79
CA PHE A 4 -1.90 -17.65 -2.44
C PHE A 4 -0.39 -17.33 -2.41
N THR A 5 0.35 -17.68 -3.46
CA THR A 5 1.78 -17.38 -3.55
C THR A 5 2.01 -15.87 -3.57
N PHE A 6 1.23 -15.13 -4.37
CA PHE A 6 1.34 -13.68 -4.43
C PHE A 6 0.94 -13.02 -3.11
N VAL A 7 -0.10 -13.52 -2.45
CA VAL A 7 -0.52 -13.02 -1.13
C VAL A 7 0.60 -13.18 -0.09
N ILE A 8 1.25 -14.35 -0.03
CA ILE A 8 2.36 -14.58 0.92
C ILE A 8 3.53 -13.64 0.64
N LEU A 9 3.90 -13.47 -0.63
CA LEU A 9 4.95 -12.52 -1.01
C LEU A 9 4.58 -11.09 -0.61
N THR A 10 3.33 -10.67 -0.83
CA THR A 10 2.85 -9.36 -0.38
C THR A 10 3.03 -9.19 1.12
N ILE A 11 2.59 -10.16 1.93
CA ILE A 11 2.71 -10.09 3.40
C ILE A 11 4.17 -9.98 3.82
N MET A 12 5.06 -10.77 3.23
CA MET A 12 6.50 -10.72 3.53
C MET A 12 7.09 -9.35 3.22
N PHE A 13 6.90 -8.84 1.99
CA PHE A 13 7.50 -7.58 1.59
C PHE A 13 6.87 -6.39 2.32
N TRP A 14 5.55 -6.38 2.52
CA TRP A 14 4.87 -5.33 3.29
C TRP A 14 5.11 -5.40 4.79
N GLY A 15 5.50 -6.55 5.34
CA GLY A 15 5.93 -6.66 6.73
C GLY A 15 7.35 -6.13 6.97
N ILE A 16 8.25 -6.33 6.00
CA ILE A 16 9.65 -5.90 6.09
C ILE A 16 9.83 -4.43 5.70
N ALA A 17 9.14 -3.97 4.65
CA ALA A 17 9.37 -2.64 4.06
C ALA A 17 9.22 -1.46 5.04
N PRO A 18 8.23 -1.43 5.95
CA PRO A 18 8.12 -0.36 6.95
C PRO A 18 9.34 -0.21 7.84
N VAL A 19 10.08 -1.28 8.12
CA VAL A 19 11.30 -1.25 8.94
C VAL A 19 12.37 -0.41 8.24
N PHE A 20 12.63 -0.70 6.97
CA PHE A 20 13.54 0.09 6.14
C PHE A 20 13.05 1.53 5.97
N GLY A 21 11.73 1.73 5.79
CA GLY A 21 11.13 3.06 5.73
C GLY A 21 11.38 3.88 6.99
N LYS A 22 11.16 3.30 8.18
CA LYS A 22 11.43 3.93 9.48
C LYS A 22 12.90 4.28 9.63
N ILE A 23 13.83 3.38 9.28
CA ILE A 23 15.27 3.63 9.36
C ILE A 23 15.67 4.77 8.42
N GLY A 24 15.20 4.74 7.16
CA GLY A 24 15.58 5.72 6.14
C GLY A 24 15.05 7.13 6.40
N ILE A 25 13.92 7.28 7.11
CA ILE A 25 13.25 8.57 7.29
C ILE A 25 13.59 9.31 8.60
N GLN A 26 14.43 8.73 9.47
CA GLN A 26 14.76 9.36 10.77
C GLN A 26 15.35 10.76 10.60
N ASN A 27 16.31 10.90 9.67
CA ASN A 27 17.05 12.13 9.43
C ASN A 27 16.71 12.81 8.10
N VAL A 28 15.64 12.35 7.44
CA VAL A 28 15.21 12.85 6.12
C VAL A 28 13.80 13.41 6.25
N ASP A 29 13.50 14.48 5.53
CA ASP A 29 12.12 14.97 5.43
C ASP A 29 11.22 13.87 4.79
N PRO A 30 10.04 13.55 5.36
CA PRO A 30 9.16 12.51 4.81
C PRO A 30 8.82 12.66 3.34
N LEU A 31 8.59 13.89 2.85
CA LEU A 31 8.30 14.15 1.44
C LEU A 31 9.51 13.81 0.58
N LEU A 32 10.69 14.27 1.01
CA LEU A 32 11.94 14.02 0.30
C LEU A 32 12.28 12.53 0.27
N GLY A 33 12.13 11.82 1.39
CA GLY A 33 12.37 10.38 1.45
C GLY A 33 11.40 9.58 0.56
N LEU A 34 10.14 9.99 0.50
CA LEU A 34 9.14 9.40 -0.40
C LEU A 34 9.48 9.68 -1.88
N ALA A 35 9.96 10.89 -2.21
CA ALA A 35 10.38 11.25 -3.56
C ALA A 35 11.60 10.44 -4.01
N ILE A 36 12.64 10.34 -3.17
CA ILE A 36 13.84 9.55 -3.44
C ILE A 36 13.46 8.07 -3.65
N ARG A 37 12.66 7.50 -2.74
CA ARG A 37 12.19 6.11 -2.87
C ARG A 37 11.43 5.89 -4.18
N SER A 38 10.49 6.77 -4.50
CA SER A 38 9.67 6.67 -5.70
C SER A 38 10.52 6.75 -6.96
N PHE A 39 11.49 7.67 -7.00
CA PHE A 39 12.40 7.82 -8.12
C PHE A 39 13.22 6.55 -8.38
N ILE A 40 13.81 5.96 -7.33
CA ILE A 40 14.58 4.70 -7.43
C ILE A 40 13.70 3.58 -7.97
N VAL A 41 12.50 3.41 -7.42
CA VAL A 41 11.56 2.36 -7.86
C VAL A 41 11.11 2.59 -9.30
N SER A 42 10.81 3.83 -9.69
CA SER A 42 10.42 4.17 -11.06
C SER A 42 11.51 3.83 -12.06
N ILE A 43 12.79 4.09 -11.78
CA ILE A 43 13.90 3.70 -12.66
C ILE A 43 13.92 2.18 -12.86
N ILE A 44 13.83 1.42 -11.76
CA ILE A 44 13.87 -0.05 -11.82
C ILE A 44 12.67 -0.60 -12.60
N LEU A 45 11.47 -0.05 -12.40
CA LEU A 45 10.27 -0.45 -13.12
C LEU A 45 10.37 -0.14 -14.62
N LEU A 46 10.80 1.08 -14.98
CA LEU A 46 10.98 1.48 -16.37
C LEU A 46 12.04 0.61 -17.06
N ALA A 47 13.16 0.35 -16.40
CA ALA A 47 14.20 -0.55 -16.91
C ALA A 47 13.66 -1.97 -17.11
N THR A 48 12.88 -2.49 -16.17
CA THR A 48 12.26 -3.82 -16.27
C THR A 48 11.27 -3.88 -17.43
N CYS A 49 10.42 -2.87 -17.61
CA CYS A 49 9.49 -2.78 -18.73
C CYS A 49 10.21 -2.72 -20.08
N LEU A 50 11.36 -2.05 -20.15
CA LEU A 50 12.20 -1.99 -21.34
C LEU A 50 12.80 -3.36 -21.66
N LEU A 51 13.44 -3.99 -20.67
CA LEU A 51 14.10 -5.30 -20.84
C LEU A 51 13.11 -6.43 -21.15
N THR A 52 11.87 -6.32 -20.67
CA THR A 52 10.82 -7.33 -20.90
C THR A 52 9.93 -7.01 -22.10
N GLY A 53 10.23 -5.94 -22.85
CA GLY A 53 9.48 -5.52 -24.04
C GLY A 53 8.03 -5.07 -23.76
N LYS A 54 7.67 -4.80 -22.50
CA LYS A 54 6.30 -4.46 -22.10
C LYS A 54 5.83 -3.09 -22.58
N PHE A 55 6.76 -2.20 -22.96
CA PHE A 55 6.41 -0.91 -23.57
C PHE A 55 5.64 -1.06 -24.88
N ALA A 56 5.79 -2.18 -25.60
CA ALA A 56 5.02 -2.44 -26.82
C ALA A 56 3.50 -2.47 -26.59
N SER A 57 3.08 -2.75 -25.35
CA SER A 57 1.66 -2.82 -24.96
C SER A 57 1.10 -1.49 -24.43
N VAL A 58 1.90 -0.42 -24.32
CA VAL A 58 1.41 0.86 -23.75
C VAL A 58 0.26 1.45 -24.57
N GLY A 59 0.31 1.34 -25.90
CA GLY A 59 -0.77 1.79 -26.78
C GLY A 59 -2.06 0.97 -26.67
N GLN A 60 -2.03 -0.17 -25.99
CA GLN A 60 -3.19 -1.04 -25.76
C GLN A 60 -3.90 -0.74 -24.43
N VAL A 61 -3.30 0.07 -23.56
CA VAL A 61 -3.88 0.41 -22.26
C VAL A 61 -5.00 1.43 -22.47
N ALA A 62 -6.21 1.12 -22.01
CA ALA A 62 -7.32 2.04 -22.12
C ALA A 62 -7.08 3.27 -21.24
N PHE A 63 -7.47 4.46 -21.74
CA PHE A 63 -7.33 5.71 -20.98
C PHE A 63 -8.00 5.65 -19.61
N LYS A 64 -9.15 4.97 -19.51
CA LYS A 64 -9.85 4.72 -18.25
C LYS A 64 -8.94 3.99 -17.23
N ASP A 65 -8.20 2.97 -17.67
CA ASP A 65 -7.32 2.20 -16.78
C ASP A 65 -6.15 3.06 -16.32
N VAL A 66 -5.58 3.88 -17.22
CA VAL A 66 -4.54 4.86 -16.86
C VAL A 66 -5.04 5.84 -15.80
N LEU A 67 -6.28 6.33 -15.93
CA LEU A 67 -6.88 7.23 -14.95
C LEU A 67 -7.03 6.57 -13.57
N PHE A 68 -7.57 5.35 -13.51
CA PHE A 68 -7.74 4.65 -12.23
C PHE A 68 -6.40 4.27 -11.59
N ILE A 69 -5.42 3.80 -12.37
CA ILE A 69 -4.07 3.49 -11.88
C ILE A 69 -3.36 4.78 -11.42
N GLY A 70 -3.49 5.87 -12.17
CA GLY A 70 -2.93 7.17 -11.79
C GLY A 70 -3.55 7.71 -10.50
N ALA A 71 -4.87 7.62 -10.37
CA ALA A 71 -5.59 8.01 -9.16
C ALA A 71 -5.18 7.15 -7.95
N GLU A 72 -5.04 5.83 -8.13
CA GLU A 72 -4.51 4.93 -7.10
C GLU A 72 -3.10 5.35 -6.68
N GLY A 73 -2.20 5.63 -7.61
CA GLY A 73 -0.85 6.09 -7.32
C GLY A 73 -0.82 7.40 -6.52
N ILE A 74 -1.68 8.36 -6.85
CA ILE A 74 -1.80 9.63 -6.10
C ILE A 74 -2.33 9.37 -4.69
N ILE A 75 -3.41 8.60 -4.55
CA ILE A 75 -4.04 8.36 -3.25
C ILE A 75 -3.13 7.51 -2.35
N ALA A 76 -2.60 6.41 -2.86
CA ALA A 76 -1.81 5.47 -2.10
C ALA A 76 -0.38 5.97 -1.87
N SER A 77 0.33 6.37 -2.93
CA SER A 77 1.75 6.71 -2.83
C SER A 77 1.99 8.17 -2.45
N LEU A 78 1.25 9.14 -3.01
CA LEU A 78 1.49 10.54 -2.66
C LEU A 78 0.82 10.91 -1.34
N LEU A 79 -0.47 10.67 -1.17
CA LEU A 79 -1.20 11.10 0.04
C LEU A 79 -1.03 10.09 1.19
N GLY A 80 -1.31 8.82 0.92
CA GLY A 80 -1.30 7.75 1.93
C GLY A 80 0.10 7.50 2.51
N GLN A 81 1.10 7.26 1.66
CA GLN A 81 2.46 7.03 2.15
C GLN A 81 3.11 8.28 2.73
N PHE A 82 2.77 9.48 2.27
CA PHE A 82 3.23 10.70 2.93
C PHE A 82 2.76 10.74 4.39
N ALA A 83 1.46 10.57 4.64
CA ALA A 83 0.92 10.50 6.00
C ALA A 83 1.54 9.33 6.80
N TYR A 84 1.70 8.17 6.17
CA TYR A 84 2.34 7.00 6.80
C TYR A 84 3.80 7.24 7.16
N TYR A 85 4.56 7.94 6.32
CA TYR A 85 5.98 8.24 6.57
C TYR A 85 6.13 9.26 7.71
N TYR A 86 5.22 10.22 7.82
CA TYR A 86 5.14 11.08 9.00
C TYR A 86 4.83 10.27 10.26
N ALA A 87 3.84 9.37 10.21
CA ALA A 87 3.53 8.49 11.34
C ALA A 87 4.71 7.62 11.73
N LEU A 88 5.41 7.02 10.75
CA LEU A 88 6.63 6.27 10.99
C LEU A 88 7.71 7.16 11.59
N LYS A 89 7.93 8.38 11.11
CA LYS A 89 8.96 9.27 11.66
C LYS A 89 8.69 9.58 13.14
N LEU A 90 7.46 9.96 13.46
CA LEU A 90 7.04 10.42 14.79
C LEU A 90 6.82 9.31 15.83
N GLY A 91 6.39 8.12 15.39
CA GLY A 91 5.95 7.04 16.28
C GLY A 91 6.82 5.78 16.23
N ASP A 92 6.59 4.88 17.19
CA ASP A 92 7.20 3.56 17.19
C ASP A 92 6.60 2.69 16.08
N ILE A 93 7.44 2.02 15.30
CA ILE A 93 6.98 1.14 14.22
C ILE A 93 6.05 0.02 14.73
N SER A 94 6.31 -0.49 15.94
CA SER A 94 5.49 -1.52 16.60
C SER A 94 4.07 -1.06 16.92
N LYS A 95 3.81 0.27 16.95
CA LYS A 95 2.46 0.84 17.12
C LYS A 95 1.87 1.30 15.79
N VAL A 96 2.69 1.96 14.96
CA VAL A 96 2.26 2.53 13.68
C VAL A 96 1.87 1.44 12.69
N ALA A 97 2.65 0.35 12.57
CA ALA A 97 2.36 -0.70 11.59
C ALA A 97 1.04 -1.45 11.89
N PRO A 98 0.74 -1.87 13.14
CA PRO A 98 -0.57 -2.45 13.45
C PRO A 98 -1.73 -1.47 13.24
N MET A 99 -1.58 -0.21 13.66
CA MET A 99 -2.62 0.81 13.39
C MET A 99 -2.86 1.00 11.89
N PHE A 100 -1.79 1.02 11.09
CA PHE A 100 -1.90 1.10 9.64
C PHE A 100 -2.62 -0.13 9.07
N ALA A 101 -2.39 -1.32 9.62
CA ALA A 101 -3.03 -2.56 9.19
C ALA A 101 -4.56 -2.61 9.39
N THR A 102 -5.20 -1.57 9.96
CA THR A 102 -6.66 -1.45 9.96
C THR A 102 -7.23 -0.88 8.66
N TYR A 103 -6.41 -0.41 7.71
CA TYR A 103 -6.89 0.12 6.43
C TYR A 103 -7.83 -0.84 5.64
N PRO A 104 -7.74 -2.18 5.73
CA PRO A 104 -8.70 -3.08 5.07
C PRO A 104 -10.14 -2.82 5.47
N ALA A 105 -10.38 -2.23 6.66
CA ALA A 105 -11.69 -1.70 7.07
C ALA A 105 -12.26 -0.73 6.06
N VAL A 106 -11.45 0.26 5.70
CA VAL A 106 -11.80 1.29 4.73
C VAL A 106 -11.95 0.66 3.35
N THR A 107 -11.07 -0.27 2.97
CA THR A 107 -11.15 -0.98 1.69
C THR A 107 -12.48 -1.71 1.52
N VAL A 108 -12.95 -2.44 2.54
CA VAL A 108 -14.23 -3.16 2.47
C VAL A 108 -15.39 -2.20 2.27
N ILE A 109 -15.43 -1.09 3.02
CA ILE A 109 -16.49 -0.07 2.90
C ILE A 109 -16.48 0.53 1.49
N VAL A 110 -15.31 0.94 0.99
CA VAL A 110 -15.16 1.52 -0.35
C VAL A 110 -15.51 0.49 -1.43
N ALA A 111 -15.13 -0.77 -1.28
CA ALA A 111 -15.47 -1.84 -2.23
C ALA A 111 -16.99 -2.07 -2.31
N ILE A 112 -17.71 -2.01 -1.19
CA ILE A 112 -19.18 -2.08 -1.19
C ILE A 112 -19.78 -0.90 -1.94
N LEU A 113 -19.28 0.32 -1.70
CA LEU A 113 -19.82 1.55 -2.30
C LEU A 113 -19.52 1.68 -3.80
N PHE A 114 -18.30 1.36 -4.22
CA PHE A 114 -17.83 1.62 -5.60
C PHE A 114 -17.82 0.39 -6.49
N LEU A 115 -17.62 -0.81 -5.93
CA LEU A 115 -17.58 -2.06 -6.69
C LEU A 115 -18.87 -2.88 -6.55
N GLY A 116 -19.81 -2.43 -5.71
CA GLY A 116 -21.07 -3.13 -5.47
C GLY A 116 -20.89 -4.48 -4.77
N GLU A 117 -19.79 -4.66 -4.04
CA GLU A 117 -19.57 -5.90 -3.31
C GLU A 117 -20.68 -6.13 -2.27
N LYS A 118 -21.17 -7.37 -2.19
CA LYS A 118 -22.14 -7.72 -1.15
C LYS A 118 -21.48 -7.65 0.23
N PHE A 119 -22.13 -6.93 1.13
CA PHE A 119 -21.85 -6.98 2.55
C PHE A 119 -22.31 -8.34 3.09
N THR A 120 -21.41 -9.05 3.78
CA THR A 120 -21.73 -10.32 4.43
C THR A 120 -21.37 -10.22 5.91
N TRP A 121 -22.12 -10.93 6.75
CA TRP A 121 -21.82 -11.02 8.18
C TRP A 121 -20.41 -11.52 8.45
N ASN A 122 -19.88 -12.41 7.60
CA ASN A 122 -18.50 -12.90 7.72
C ASN A 122 -17.47 -11.79 7.48
N LYS A 123 -17.66 -10.91 6.47
CA LYS A 123 -16.78 -9.76 6.24
C LYS A 123 -16.82 -8.80 7.43
N PHE A 124 -18.01 -8.57 7.99
CA PHE A 124 -18.19 -7.71 9.16
C PHE A 124 -17.48 -8.24 10.40
N ILE A 125 -17.69 -9.52 10.73
CA ILE A 125 -17.04 -10.15 11.89
C ILE A 125 -15.52 -10.15 11.71
N GLY A 126 -15.03 -10.49 10.52
CA GLY A 126 -13.60 -10.43 10.21
C GLY A 126 -13.02 -9.03 10.40
N LEU A 127 -13.75 -8.01 9.96
CA LEU A 127 -13.37 -6.61 10.15
C LEU A 127 -13.27 -6.23 11.64
N ILE A 128 -14.29 -6.55 12.44
CA ILE A 128 -14.25 -6.29 13.88
C ILE A 128 -13.07 -7.01 14.54
N THR A 129 -12.81 -8.25 14.16
CA THR A 129 -11.66 -9.03 14.66
C THR A 129 -10.32 -8.36 14.33
N ILE A 130 -10.14 -7.84 13.11
CA ILE A 130 -8.92 -7.09 12.74
C ILE A 130 -8.75 -5.86 13.64
N ILE A 131 -9.82 -5.07 13.81
CA ILE A 131 -9.79 -3.85 14.62
C ILE A 131 -9.45 -4.18 16.08
N VAL A 132 -10.12 -5.17 16.66
CA VAL A 132 -9.86 -5.62 18.04
C VAL A 132 -8.42 -6.13 18.19
N GLY A 133 -7.93 -6.94 17.24
CA GLY A 133 -6.56 -7.42 17.23
C GLY A 133 -5.54 -6.28 17.23
N VAL A 134 -5.75 -5.25 16.42
CA VAL A 134 -4.88 -4.07 16.39
C VAL A 134 -4.94 -3.28 17.70
N ILE A 135 -6.12 -3.10 18.29
CA ILE A 135 -6.27 -2.41 19.59
C ILE A 135 -5.50 -3.16 20.69
N LEU A 136 -5.48 -4.49 20.67
CA LEU A 136 -4.72 -5.30 21.61
C LEU A 136 -3.21 -5.14 21.41
N VAL A 137 -2.72 -5.15 20.16
CA VAL A 137 -1.28 -4.95 19.86
C VAL A 137 -0.82 -3.53 20.19
N LYS A 138 -1.71 -2.54 20.11
CA LYS A 138 -1.41 -1.14 20.46
C LYS A 138 -1.08 -0.95 21.95
N ARG A 139 -1.68 -1.76 22.84
CA ARG A 139 -1.53 -1.65 24.30
C ARG A 139 -0.23 -2.28 24.76
#